data_AF-A0AAI9V9G8-F1
#
_entry.id   AF-A0AAI9V9G8-F1
#
_cell.length_a   1.000
_cell.length_b   1.000
_cell.length_c   1.000
_cell.angle_alpha   90.00
_cell.angle_beta   90.00
_cell.angle_gamma   90.00
#
_symmetry.space_group_name_H-M   'P 1'
#
loop_
_entity.id
_entity.type
_entity.pdbx_description
1 polymer ?
#
loop_
_entity_poly.entity_id
_entity_poly.type
_entity_poly.pdbx_seq_one_letter_code
_entity_poly.pdbx_strand_id
1 'polypeptide(L)'
;MSKPVLPQNDNVAHALAGAGGGLLSMALTYPLITLSTRAQVESKRADSAFLTAVQKIVAREGVSGLYSGLESALFGISVTNFVYYYWYEWTRAFFEAAAEKAGRASKKLTTVESMIAGAIAGSATVIITNPIWVVNTRMTTRGGKGKEASTTGDEEAQAAKPKKAPSTIGTLLALLKNEGPQALFNGVIPALVLVINPILQYTLFEQMKNTVEKKRRVTPTIAFFLGAAGKLFATSVTYPYITVKSQMHVAGNGEKKEGMSQAISRVIREEGYAGLYKGIGPKVTQSVLTAALLFAFKDVLYEQTVKLRSIAAKKRA
;
A
#
# COMPACT_ATOMS: atom_id res chain seq x y z
N MET A 1 -4.76 44.43 5.58
CA MET A 1 -4.35 43.50 4.51
C MET A 1 -5.43 42.45 4.35
N SER A 2 -6.29 42.63 3.36
CA SER A 2 -7.42 41.73 3.07
C SER A 2 -6.88 40.39 2.58
N LYS A 3 -7.32 39.29 3.20
CA LYS A 3 -7.03 37.93 2.70
C LYS A 3 -7.48 37.87 1.24
N PRO A 4 -6.62 37.51 0.29
CA PRO A 4 -7.03 37.42 -1.11
C PRO A 4 -8.14 36.37 -1.21
N VAL A 5 -9.27 36.76 -1.81
CA VAL A 5 -10.38 35.85 -2.11
C VAL A 5 -9.85 34.88 -3.17
N LEU A 6 -9.64 33.63 -2.74
CA LEU A 6 -9.00 32.58 -3.53
C LEU A 6 -9.99 32.04 -4.57
N PRO A 7 -9.65 32.00 -5.87
CA PRO A 7 -10.51 31.40 -6.88
C PRO A 7 -10.60 29.89 -6.68
N GLN A 8 -11.83 29.40 -6.52
CA GLN A 8 -12.22 28.02 -6.18
C GLN A 8 -11.93 26.98 -7.29
N ASN A 9 -11.16 27.33 -8.32
CA ASN A 9 -10.95 26.53 -9.53
C ASN A 9 -9.49 26.06 -9.72
N ASP A 10 -8.79 25.76 -8.62
CA ASP A 10 -7.37 25.41 -8.63
C ASP A 10 -7.11 23.90 -8.47
N ASN A 11 -7.79 23.10 -9.30
CA ASN A 11 -7.67 21.64 -9.31
C ASN A 11 -6.23 21.16 -9.51
N VAL A 12 -5.43 21.91 -10.28
CA VAL A 12 -4.02 21.61 -10.53
C VAL A 12 -3.18 21.86 -9.28
N ALA A 13 -3.38 22.97 -8.56
CA ALA A 13 -2.64 23.22 -7.32
C ALA A 13 -2.98 22.18 -6.24
N HIS A 14 -4.25 21.79 -6.12
CA HIS A 14 -4.65 20.71 -5.21
C HIS A 14 -4.06 19.36 -5.61
N ALA A 15 -4.00 19.03 -6.91
CA ALA A 15 -3.39 17.81 -7.40
C ALA A 15 -1.88 17.78 -7.15
N LEU A 16 -1.17 18.87 -7.42
CA LEU A 16 0.28 18.99 -7.19
C LEU A 16 0.62 18.94 -5.70
N ALA A 17 -0.12 19.66 -4.85
CA ALA A 17 0.09 19.64 -3.40
C ALA A 17 -0.23 18.26 -2.82
N GLY A 18 -1.29 17.60 -3.30
CA GLY A 18 -1.64 16.24 -2.90
C GLY A 18 -0.60 15.21 -3.32
N ALA A 19 -0.12 15.28 -4.56
CA ALA A 19 0.92 14.39 -5.08
C ALA A 19 2.26 14.60 -4.36
N GLY A 20 2.71 15.85 -4.22
CA GLY A 20 3.94 16.18 -3.50
C GLY A 20 3.88 15.79 -2.02
N GLY A 21 2.76 16.10 -1.35
CA GLY A 21 2.55 15.73 0.05
C GLY A 21 2.53 14.21 0.24
N GLY A 22 1.91 13.48 -0.70
CA GLY A 22 1.90 12.02 -0.72
C GLY A 22 3.31 11.42 -0.87
N LEU A 23 4.10 11.94 -1.82
CA LEU A 23 5.48 11.48 -2.05
C LEU A 23 6.39 11.73 -0.84
N LEU A 24 6.32 12.93 -0.24
CA LEU A 24 7.12 13.27 0.95
C LEU A 24 6.70 12.44 2.16
N SER A 25 5.40 12.29 2.39
CA SER A 25 4.88 11.45 3.46
C SER A 25 5.31 10.00 3.28
N MET A 26 5.27 9.50 2.05
CA MET A 26 5.71 8.14 1.73
C MET A 26 7.20 7.96 1.98
N ALA A 27 8.04 8.90 1.54
CA ALA A 27 9.48 8.86 1.80
C ALA A 27 9.77 8.83 3.32
N LEU A 28 9.13 9.67 4.11
CA LEU A 28 9.35 9.71 5.57
C LEU A 28 8.84 8.45 6.29
N THR A 29 7.77 7.84 5.80
CA THR A 29 7.15 6.66 6.43
C THR A 29 7.59 5.33 5.83
N TYR A 30 8.41 5.36 4.77
CA TYR A 30 8.92 4.16 4.10
C TYR A 30 9.67 3.19 5.03
N PRO A 31 10.50 3.64 5.99
CA PRO A 31 11.12 2.73 6.95
C PRO A 31 10.11 1.83 7.69
N LEU A 32 8.91 2.34 7.99
CA LEU A 32 7.85 1.57 8.64
C LEU A 32 7.21 0.56 7.68
N ILE A 33 7.14 0.88 6.38
CA ILE A 33 6.71 -0.06 5.35
C ILE A 33 7.70 -1.21 5.29
N THR A 34 9.00 -0.92 5.18
CA THR A 34 10.06 -1.93 5.16
C THR A 34 9.99 -2.83 6.39
N LEU A 35 9.83 -2.26 7.58
CA LEU A 35 9.68 -3.02 8.82
C LEU A 35 8.43 -3.91 8.80
N SER A 36 7.27 -3.37 8.39
CA SER A 36 6.02 -4.14 8.33
C SER A 36 6.12 -5.30 7.34
N THR A 37 6.69 -5.08 6.16
CA THR A 37 6.83 -6.09 5.11
C THR A 37 7.82 -7.18 5.50
N ARG A 38 8.95 -6.82 6.14
CA ARG A 38 9.91 -7.82 6.66
C ARG A 38 9.28 -8.66 7.78
N ALA A 39 8.59 -8.01 8.72
CA ALA A 39 7.92 -8.71 9.81
C ALA A 39 6.83 -9.69 9.32
N GLN A 40 6.08 -9.34 8.27
CA GLN A 40 5.07 -10.22 7.67
C GLN A 40 5.65 -11.47 7.01
N VAL A 41 6.92 -11.40 6.60
CA VAL A 41 7.60 -12.43 5.79
C VAL A 41 8.46 -13.36 6.64
N GLU A 42 8.91 -12.92 7.80
CA GLU A 42 9.76 -13.72 8.69
C GLU A 42 8.95 -14.78 9.48
N SER A 43 9.24 -16.06 9.25
CA SER A 43 8.41 -17.13 9.84
C SER A 43 8.68 -17.40 11.32
N LYS A 44 9.90 -17.22 11.86
CA LYS A 44 10.19 -17.66 13.25
C LYS A 44 11.14 -16.80 14.10
N ARG A 45 11.58 -15.61 13.66
CA ARG A 45 12.74 -14.94 14.29
C ARG A 45 12.58 -13.51 14.82
N ALA A 46 11.39 -12.92 14.85
CA ALA A 46 11.27 -11.51 15.27
C ALA A 46 10.10 -11.22 16.23
N ASP A 47 10.18 -11.79 17.44
CA ASP A 47 9.64 -11.13 18.65
C ASP A 47 10.61 -10.03 19.15
N SER A 48 11.50 -9.53 18.29
CA SER A 48 12.31 -8.39 18.67
C SER A 48 11.47 -7.14 18.60
N ALA A 49 11.35 -6.43 19.72
CA ALA A 49 10.68 -5.14 19.82
C ALA A 49 11.05 -4.23 18.64
N PHE A 50 10.11 -3.40 18.20
CA PHE A 50 10.23 -2.51 17.04
C PHE A 50 11.60 -1.81 16.93
N LEU A 51 12.12 -1.30 18.06
CA LEU A 51 13.41 -0.62 18.13
C LEU A 51 14.60 -1.54 17.85
N THR A 52 14.55 -2.77 18.35
CA THR A 52 15.57 -3.80 18.09
C THR A 52 15.60 -4.21 16.62
N ALA A 53 14.43 -4.30 15.96
CA ALA A 53 14.36 -4.56 14.52
C ALA A 53 15.00 -3.43 13.71
N VAL A 54 14.73 -2.16 14.05
CA VAL A 54 15.37 -0.99 13.43
C VAL A 54 16.89 -1.03 13.63
N GLN A 55 17.36 -1.24 14.87
CA GLN A 55 18.78 -1.31 15.19
C GLN A 55 19.48 -2.42 14.40
N LYS A 56 18.88 -3.61 14.30
CA LYS A 56 19.42 -4.72 13.50
C LYS A 56 19.55 -4.37 12.03
N ILE A 57 18.56 -3.71 11.44
CA ILE A 57 18.60 -3.31 10.03
C ILE A 57 19.70 -2.27 9.81
N VAL A 58 19.74 -1.22 10.63
CA VAL A 58 20.75 -0.16 10.51
C VAL A 58 22.16 -0.72 10.70
N ALA A 59 22.36 -1.64 11.65
CA ALA A 59 23.65 -2.29 11.86
C ALA A 59 24.06 -3.23 10.71
N ARG A 60 23.11 -3.92 10.06
CA ARG A 60 23.41 -4.88 8.99
C ARG A 60 23.52 -4.26 7.59
N GLU A 61 22.69 -3.28 7.29
CA GLU A 61 22.46 -2.73 5.94
C GLU A 61 22.63 -1.21 5.84
N GLY A 62 22.90 -0.55 6.97
CA GLY A 62 22.91 0.91 7.06
C GLY A 62 21.51 1.53 6.96
N VAL A 63 21.45 2.86 7.02
CA VAL A 63 20.19 3.63 6.90
C VAL A 63 19.52 3.38 5.54
N SER A 64 20.31 3.16 4.48
CA SER A 64 19.80 2.82 3.15
C SER A 64 18.98 1.52 3.12
N GLY A 65 19.25 0.57 4.03
CA GLY A 65 18.48 -0.68 4.12
C GLY A 65 17.00 -0.45 4.40
N LEU A 66 16.66 0.58 5.18
CA LEU A 66 15.29 1.00 5.49
C LEU A 66 14.54 1.61 4.29
N TYR A 67 15.25 1.92 3.20
CA TYR A 67 14.72 2.49 1.97
C TYR A 67 14.80 1.51 0.79
N SER A 68 15.14 0.25 1.06
CA SER A 68 15.24 -0.80 0.04
C SER A 68 13.89 -1.01 -0.64
N GLY A 69 13.84 -0.75 -1.95
CA GLY A 69 12.64 -0.87 -2.77
C GLY A 69 11.87 0.44 -2.96
N LEU A 70 12.27 1.57 -2.36
CA LEU A 70 11.51 2.83 -2.44
C LEU A 70 11.21 3.24 -3.90
N GLU A 71 12.21 3.19 -4.78
CA GLU A 71 12.03 3.51 -6.20
C GLU A 71 10.98 2.62 -6.87
N SER A 72 11.07 1.30 -6.64
CA SER A 72 10.10 0.32 -7.16
C SER A 72 8.69 0.55 -6.60
N ALA A 73 8.59 0.90 -5.31
CA ALA A 73 7.32 1.23 -4.68
C ALA A 73 6.71 2.51 -5.24
N LEU A 74 7.49 3.58 -5.43
CA LEU A 74 7.01 4.85 -6.01
C LEU A 74 6.51 4.67 -7.45
N PHE A 75 7.26 3.92 -8.26
CA PHE A 75 6.82 3.54 -9.59
C PHE A 75 5.54 2.70 -9.54
N GLY A 76 5.52 1.68 -8.67
CA GLY A 76 4.37 0.79 -8.49
C GLY A 76 3.10 1.53 -8.07
N ILE A 77 3.19 2.48 -7.14
CA ILE A 77 2.06 3.32 -6.70
C ILE A 77 1.54 4.16 -7.86
N SER A 78 2.43 4.73 -8.68
CA SER A 78 2.05 5.54 -9.83
C SER A 78 1.25 4.71 -10.84
N VAL A 79 1.74 3.52 -11.18
CA VAL A 79 1.05 2.58 -12.08
C VAL A 79 -0.26 2.09 -11.44
N THR A 80 -0.26 1.73 -10.16
CA THR A 80 -1.45 1.30 -9.42
C THR A 80 -2.55 2.36 -9.46
N ASN A 81 -2.22 3.63 -9.21
CA ASN A 81 -3.20 4.72 -9.27
C ASN A 81 -3.72 4.92 -10.69
N PHE A 82 -2.83 4.94 -11.69
CA PHE A 82 -3.24 5.09 -13.09
C PHE A 82 -4.22 4.00 -13.51
N VAL A 83 -3.87 2.73 -13.28
CA VAL A 83 -4.70 1.57 -13.65
C VAL A 83 -6.02 1.62 -12.88
N TYR A 84 -5.99 1.90 -11.58
CA TYR A 84 -7.21 1.97 -10.77
C TYR A 84 -8.17 3.04 -11.29
N TYR A 85 -7.70 4.29 -11.46
CA TYR A 85 -8.57 5.37 -11.93
C TYR A 85 -9.05 5.17 -13.36
N TYR A 86 -8.21 4.65 -14.25
CA TYR A 86 -8.61 4.32 -15.62
C TYR A 86 -9.77 3.32 -15.63
N TRP A 87 -9.63 2.19 -14.95
CA TRP A 87 -10.67 1.16 -14.90
C TRP A 87 -11.90 1.64 -14.13
N TYR A 88 -11.72 2.42 -13.07
CA TYR A 88 -12.82 3.00 -12.31
C TYR A 88 -13.66 3.95 -13.17
N GLU A 89 -13.02 4.89 -13.88
CA GLU A 89 -13.72 5.83 -14.77
C GLU A 89 -14.34 5.11 -15.97
N TRP A 90 -13.69 4.09 -16.51
CA TRP A 90 -14.26 3.25 -17.58
C TRP A 90 -15.52 2.51 -17.13
N THR A 91 -15.47 1.83 -15.97
CA THR A 91 -16.65 1.14 -15.41
C THR A 91 -17.73 2.12 -14.98
N ARG A 92 -17.35 3.28 -14.46
CA ARG A 92 -18.27 4.37 -14.14
C ARG A 92 -19.01 4.86 -15.38
N ALA A 93 -18.31 5.17 -16.47
CA ALA A 93 -18.93 5.62 -17.71
C ALA A 93 -19.94 4.59 -18.25
N PHE A 94 -19.64 3.30 -18.10
CA PHE A 94 -20.58 2.23 -18.43
C PHE A 94 -21.86 2.28 -17.59
N PHE A 95 -21.76 2.43 -16.26
CA PHE A 95 -22.93 2.56 -15.39
C PHE A 95 -23.73 3.84 -15.64
N GLU A 96 -23.06 4.96 -15.89
CA GLU A 96 -23.71 6.23 -16.22
C GLU A 96 -24.51 6.11 -17.53
N ALA A 97 -23.94 5.51 -18.58
CA ALA A 97 -24.64 5.25 -19.84
C ALA A 97 -25.82 4.27 -19.68
N ALA A 98 -25.67 3.24 -18.85
CA ALA A 98 -26.75 2.31 -18.54
C ALA A 98 -27.91 2.99 -17.78
N ALA A 99 -27.60 3.87 -16.84
CA ALA A 99 -28.58 4.65 -16.08
C ALA A 99 -29.36 5.63 -16.97
N GLU A 100 -28.67 6.27 -17.93
CA GLU A 100 -29.31 7.13 -18.94
C GLU A 100 -30.28 6.35 -19.82
N LYS A 101 -29.87 5.18 -20.32
CA LYS A 101 -30.73 4.30 -21.13
C LYS A 101 -31.95 3.79 -20.37
N ALA A 102 -31.83 3.62 -19.05
CA ALA A 102 -32.91 3.23 -18.16
C ALA A 102 -33.82 4.40 -17.71
N GLY A 103 -33.57 5.63 -18.17
CA GLY A 103 -34.39 6.81 -17.82
C GLY A 103 -34.24 7.28 -16.37
N ARG A 104 -33.11 6.99 -15.71
CA ARG A 104 -32.90 7.34 -14.30
C ARG A 104 -32.68 8.85 -14.13
N ALA A 105 -33.37 9.47 -13.17
CA ALA A 105 -33.29 10.91 -12.91
C ALA A 105 -31.90 11.43 -12.46
N SER A 106 -31.06 10.57 -11.90
CA SER A 106 -29.69 10.91 -11.49
C SER A 106 -28.69 10.06 -12.27
N LYS A 107 -27.73 10.72 -12.91
CA LYS A 107 -26.57 10.10 -13.57
C LYS A 107 -25.48 9.65 -12.59
N LYS A 108 -25.55 10.03 -11.31
CA LYS A 108 -24.55 9.61 -10.32
C LYS A 108 -24.71 8.12 -10.00
N LEU A 109 -23.58 7.42 -9.86
CA LEU A 109 -23.59 6.04 -9.40
C LEU A 109 -24.26 5.94 -8.03
N THR A 110 -25.08 4.92 -7.89
CA THR A 110 -25.53 4.42 -6.60
C THR A 110 -24.32 3.88 -5.80
N THR A 111 -24.53 3.70 -4.49
CA THR A 111 -23.57 3.08 -3.60
C THR A 111 -23.09 1.71 -4.13
N VAL A 112 -24.04 0.88 -4.59
CA VAL A 112 -23.73 -0.47 -5.09
C VAL A 112 -22.93 -0.42 -6.39
N GLU A 113 -23.32 0.44 -7.34
CA GLU A 113 -22.57 0.63 -8.59
C GLU A 113 -21.16 1.16 -8.32
N SER A 114 -20.99 2.07 -7.36
CA SER A 114 -19.68 2.57 -6.94
C SER A 114 -18.82 1.47 -6.34
N MET A 115 -19.40 0.55 -5.56
CA MET A 115 -18.71 -0.60 -4.98
C MET A 115 -18.30 -1.60 -6.07
N ILE A 116 -19.16 -1.86 -7.06
CA ILE A 116 -18.84 -2.75 -8.18
C ILE A 116 -17.75 -2.12 -9.06
N ALA A 117 -17.84 -0.83 -9.38
CA ALA A 117 -16.81 -0.11 -10.11
C ALA A 117 -15.46 -0.17 -9.38
N GLY A 118 -15.45 0.04 -8.06
CA GLY A 118 -14.27 -0.12 -7.23
C GLY A 118 -13.71 -1.54 -7.23
N ALA A 119 -14.57 -2.57 -7.22
CA ALA A 119 -14.17 -3.97 -7.25
C ALA A 119 -13.54 -4.37 -8.60
N ILE A 120 -14.12 -3.93 -9.72
CA ILE A 120 -13.58 -4.16 -11.07
C ILE A 120 -12.24 -3.45 -11.22
N ALA A 121 -12.18 -2.16 -10.86
CA ALA A 121 -10.95 -1.38 -10.90
C ALA A 121 -9.86 -1.99 -10.02
N GLY A 122 -10.20 -2.38 -8.79
CA GLY A 122 -9.27 -3.03 -7.86
C GLY A 122 -8.75 -4.36 -8.38
N SER A 123 -9.62 -5.19 -8.97
CA SER A 123 -9.24 -6.49 -9.53
C SER A 123 -8.30 -6.35 -10.72
N ALA A 124 -8.62 -5.46 -11.67
CA ALA A 124 -7.75 -5.16 -12.81
C ALA A 124 -6.39 -4.61 -12.35
N THR A 125 -6.41 -3.72 -11.37
CA THR A 125 -5.20 -3.16 -10.75
C THR A 125 -4.33 -4.26 -10.14
N VAL A 126 -4.92 -5.20 -9.39
CA VAL A 126 -4.18 -6.32 -8.81
C VAL A 126 -3.53 -7.15 -9.90
N ILE A 127 -4.25 -7.57 -10.94
CA ILE A 127 -3.72 -8.44 -12.00
C ILE A 127 -2.56 -7.75 -12.74
N ILE A 128 -2.71 -6.47 -13.07
CA ILE A 128 -1.72 -5.72 -13.87
C ILE A 128 -0.49 -5.36 -13.03
N THR A 129 -0.68 -4.98 -11.76
CA THR A 129 0.41 -4.44 -10.93
C THR A 129 1.07 -5.46 -10.01
N ASN A 130 0.53 -6.67 -9.85
CA ASN A 130 1.13 -7.71 -9.00
C ASN A 130 2.62 -7.96 -9.30
N PRO A 131 3.08 -8.03 -10.57
CA PRO A 131 4.50 -8.21 -10.87
C PRO A 131 5.41 -7.16 -10.21
N ILE A 132 4.98 -5.90 -10.21
CA ILE A 132 5.73 -4.79 -9.61
C ILE A 132 5.82 -5.00 -8.09
N TRP A 133 4.70 -5.36 -7.47
CA TRP A 133 4.64 -5.59 -6.03
C TRP A 133 5.43 -6.83 -5.59
N VAL A 134 5.46 -7.91 -6.38
CA VAL A 134 6.33 -9.07 -6.12
C VAL A 134 7.80 -8.66 -6.13
N VAL A 135 8.24 -7.92 -7.16
CA VAL A 135 9.62 -7.41 -7.24
C VAL A 135 9.93 -6.50 -6.06
N ASN A 136 9.05 -5.56 -5.74
CA ASN A 136 9.23 -4.63 -4.62
C ASN A 136 9.33 -5.36 -3.27
N THR A 137 8.42 -6.31 -2.98
CA THR A 137 8.43 -7.08 -1.73
C THR A 137 9.72 -7.90 -1.60
N ARG A 138 10.22 -8.48 -2.69
CA ARG A 138 11.50 -9.20 -2.70
C ARG A 138 12.68 -8.28 -2.47
N MET A 139 12.72 -7.11 -3.10
CA MET A 139 13.76 -6.11 -2.83
C MET A 139 13.75 -5.64 -1.37
N THR A 140 12.55 -5.42 -0.82
CA THR A 140 12.36 -4.94 0.56
C THR A 140 12.84 -5.95 1.60
N THR A 141 12.70 -7.25 1.33
CA THR A 141 12.99 -8.35 2.27
C THR A 141 14.35 -9.02 2.08
N ARG A 142 15.03 -8.80 0.94
CA ARG A 142 16.31 -9.46 0.59
C ARG A 142 17.44 -9.22 1.58
N GLY A 143 17.46 -8.04 2.22
CA GLY A 143 18.47 -7.66 3.21
C GLY A 143 18.56 -8.59 4.43
N GLY A 144 17.44 -9.24 4.79
CA GLY A 144 17.41 -10.23 5.89
C GLY A 144 18.07 -11.57 5.55
N LYS A 145 18.01 -12.01 4.29
CA LYS A 145 18.50 -13.34 3.86
C LYS A 145 19.99 -13.38 3.49
N GLY A 146 20.61 -12.22 3.21
CA GLY A 146 21.96 -12.13 2.66
C GLY A 146 23.12 -12.53 3.59
N LYS A 147 22.89 -12.66 4.91
CA LYS A 147 23.92 -13.05 5.90
C LYS A 147 23.62 -14.31 6.71
N GLU A 148 22.41 -14.87 6.62
CA GLU A 148 22.05 -16.09 7.36
C GLU A 148 22.22 -17.37 6.51
N ALA A 149 22.28 -17.24 5.18
CA ALA A 149 22.67 -18.35 4.31
C ALA A 149 24.19 -18.63 4.30
N SER A 150 24.99 -17.82 5.02
CA SER A 150 26.45 -17.95 5.12
C SER A 150 26.92 -18.48 6.49
N THR A 151 26.04 -19.11 7.27
CA THR A 151 26.40 -19.69 8.58
C THR A 151 26.24 -21.21 8.67
N THR A 152 26.05 -21.90 7.54
CA THR A 152 26.10 -23.37 7.49
C THR A 152 26.85 -23.82 6.25
N GLY A 153 28.10 -24.24 6.45
CA GLY A 153 28.93 -24.90 5.44
C GLY A 153 29.94 -23.97 4.77
N ASP A 154 31.21 -24.30 4.97
CA ASP A 154 32.40 -23.92 4.21
C ASP A 154 33.11 -22.61 4.65
N GLU A 155 34.01 -22.81 5.61
CA GLU A 155 35.23 -22.04 5.77
C GLU A 155 36.03 -22.09 4.45
N GLU A 156 35.89 -21.06 3.62
CA GLU A 156 36.89 -20.52 2.67
C GLU A 156 36.17 -19.78 1.52
N ALA A 157 35.85 -18.51 1.73
CA ALA A 157 35.63 -17.58 0.62
C ALA A 157 35.88 -16.14 1.07
N GLN A 158 37.08 -15.68 0.71
CA GLN A 158 37.56 -14.32 0.52
C GLN A 158 36.51 -13.20 0.65
N ALA A 159 36.94 -12.12 1.34
CA ALA A 159 36.30 -10.82 1.47
C ALA A 159 35.63 -10.31 0.18
N ALA A 160 34.38 -10.76 -0.06
CA ALA A 160 33.58 -10.28 -1.17
C ALA A 160 33.00 -8.92 -0.77
N LYS A 161 33.46 -7.86 -1.46
CA LYS A 161 32.90 -6.50 -1.43
C LYS A 161 31.37 -6.55 -1.36
N PRO A 162 30.71 -5.62 -0.64
CA PRO A 162 29.26 -5.62 -0.49
C PRO A 162 28.63 -5.60 -1.89
N LYS A 163 28.03 -6.71 -2.32
CA LYS A 163 27.35 -6.79 -3.62
C LYS A 163 26.29 -5.69 -3.61
N LYS A 164 26.46 -4.68 -4.49
CA LYS A 164 25.50 -3.58 -4.67
C LYS A 164 24.10 -4.17 -4.72
N ALA A 165 23.17 -3.58 -3.94
CA ALA A 165 21.78 -3.98 -3.96
C ALA A 165 21.31 -4.02 -5.42
N PRO A 166 20.82 -5.18 -5.92
CA PRO A 166 20.45 -5.29 -7.32
C PRO A 166 19.34 -4.29 -7.62
N SER A 167 19.47 -3.61 -8.76
CA SER A 167 18.46 -2.69 -9.26
C SER A 167 17.11 -3.39 -9.41
N THR A 168 16.02 -2.62 -9.48
CA THR A 168 14.67 -3.14 -9.72
C THR A 168 14.64 -4.07 -10.93
N ILE A 169 15.31 -3.69 -12.02
CA ILE A 169 15.43 -4.48 -13.24
C ILE A 169 16.28 -5.74 -13.00
N GLY A 170 17.38 -5.64 -12.26
CA GLY A 170 18.19 -6.81 -11.91
C GLY A 170 17.43 -7.84 -11.07
N THR A 171 16.56 -7.39 -10.16
CA THR A 171 15.71 -8.28 -9.37
C THR A 171 14.63 -8.93 -10.24
N LEU A 172 14.01 -8.18 -11.16
CA LEU A 172 13.05 -8.71 -12.13
C LEU A 172 13.69 -9.79 -13.03
N LEU A 173 14.85 -9.49 -13.63
CA LEU A 173 15.55 -10.43 -14.51
C LEU A 173 15.99 -11.70 -13.77
N ALA A 174 16.48 -11.56 -12.52
CA ALA A 174 16.82 -12.71 -11.69
C ALA A 174 15.60 -13.58 -11.38
N LEU A 175 14.44 -12.97 -11.12
CA LEU A 175 13.19 -13.68 -10.87
C LEU A 175 12.71 -14.43 -12.12
N LEU A 176 12.72 -13.76 -13.27
CA LEU A 176 12.35 -14.39 -14.55
C LEU A 176 13.28 -15.56 -14.91
N LYS A 177 14.59 -15.41 -14.69
CA LYS A 177 15.59 -16.44 -15.00
C LYS A 177 15.52 -17.64 -14.05
N ASN A 178 15.39 -17.40 -12.74
CA ASN A 178 15.51 -18.45 -11.73
C ASN A 178 14.17 -19.09 -11.37
N GLU A 179 13.07 -18.32 -11.43
CA GLU A 179 11.76 -18.76 -10.97
C GLU A 179 10.70 -18.83 -12.07
N GLY A 180 10.98 -18.19 -13.20
CA GLY A 180 10.07 -18.11 -14.34
C GLY A 180 9.02 -16.99 -14.20
N PRO A 181 8.28 -16.70 -15.28
CA PRO A 181 7.31 -15.61 -15.33
C PRO A 181 6.13 -15.79 -14.37
N GLN A 182 5.78 -17.04 -14.02
CA GLN A 182 4.69 -17.32 -13.09
C GLN A 182 4.94 -16.78 -11.68
N ALA A 183 6.20 -16.66 -11.25
CA ALA A 183 6.53 -16.14 -9.92
C ALA A 183 6.11 -14.67 -9.73
N LEU A 184 5.96 -13.89 -10.82
CA LEU A 184 5.43 -12.53 -10.80
C LEU A 184 3.94 -12.47 -10.43
N PHE A 185 3.23 -13.60 -10.48
CA PHE A 185 1.82 -13.73 -10.11
C PHE A 185 1.63 -14.44 -8.77
N ASN A 186 2.71 -14.76 -8.05
CA ASN A 186 2.59 -15.24 -6.68
C ASN A 186 1.83 -14.21 -5.83
N GLY A 187 0.94 -14.69 -4.96
CA GLY A 187 0.13 -13.83 -4.10
C GLY A 187 -1.01 -13.08 -4.80
N VAL A 188 -1.29 -13.32 -6.09
CA VAL A 188 -2.42 -12.66 -6.78
C VAL A 188 -3.77 -13.01 -6.17
N ILE A 189 -3.99 -14.26 -5.76
CA ILE A 189 -5.24 -14.71 -5.14
C ILE A 189 -5.54 -13.98 -3.82
N PRO A 190 -4.63 -13.98 -2.82
CA PRO A 190 -4.90 -13.18 -1.61
C PRO A 190 -4.98 -11.68 -1.94
N ALA A 191 -4.22 -11.16 -2.92
CA ALA A 191 -4.35 -9.77 -3.34
C ALA A 191 -5.75 -9.43 -3.91
N LEU A 192 -6.38 -10.35 -4.65
CA LEU A 192 -7.76 -10.18 -5.14
C LEU A 192 -8.77 -10.20 -4.00
N VAL A 193 -8.59 -11.06 -2.99
CA VAL A 193 -9.43 -11.04 -1.78
C VAL A 193 -9.33 -9.68 -1.08
N LEU A 194 -8.13 -9.08 -1.03
CA LEU A 194 -7.93 -7.77 -0.43
C LEU A 194 -8.67 -6.62 -1.14
N VAL A 195 -9.17 -6.80 -2.36
CA VAL A 195 -10.04 -5.82 -3.05
C VAL A 195 -11.34 -5.61 -2.27
N ILE A 196 -11.75 -6.55 -1.41
CA ILE A 196 -12.92 -6.39 -0.54
C ILE A 196 -12.68 -5.44 0.64
N ASN A 197 -11.43 -5.07 0.96
CA ASN A 197 -11.12 -4.24 2.14
C ASN A 197 -11.89 -2.90 2.15
N PRO A 198 -11.91 -2.10 1.06
CA PRO A 198 -12.69 -0.86 1.03
C PRO A 198 -14.20 -1.12 1.12
N ILE A 199 -14.69 -2.23 0.57
CA ILE A 199 -16.11 -2.62 0.63
C ILE A 199 -16.54 -2.90 2.08
N LEU A 200 -15.75 -3.66 2.84
CA LEU A 200 -16.01 -3.92 4.26
C LEU A 200 -15.98 -2.62 5.08
N GLN A 201 -14.98 -1.78 4.83
CA GLN A 201 -14.82 -0.50 5.51
C GLN A 201 -16.04 0.40 5.27
N TYR A 202 -16.43 0.57 4.00
CA TYR A 202 -17.53 1.46 3.63
C TYR A 202 -18.89 0.93 4.11
N THR A 203 -19.13 -0.38 3.97
CA THR A 203 -20.37 -1.00 4.46
C THR A 203 -20.55 -0.77 5.96
N LEU A 204 -19.50 -1.02 6.75
CA LEU A 204 -19.57 -0.78 8.18
C LEU A 204 -19.72 0.71 8.51
N PHE A 205 -18.99 1.58 7.80
CA PHE A 205 -19.13 3.03 7.95
C PHE A 205 -20.58 3.49 7.73
N GLU A 206 -21.22 3.09 6.64
CA GLU A 206 -22.61 3.46 6.34
C GLU A 206 -23.59 2.91 7.38
N GLN A 207 -23.43 1.66 7.84
CA GLN A 207 -24.28 1.10 8.89
C GLN A 207 -24.17 1.88 10.20
N MET A 208 -22.94 2.21 10.63
CA MET A 208 -22.73 3.00 11.84
C MET A 208 -23.24 4.42 11.67
N LYS A 209 -22.96 5.06 10.53
CA LYS A 209 -23.40 6.41 10.20
C LYS A 209 -24.93 6.51 10.23
N ASN A 210 -25.64 5.62 9.53
CA ASN A 210 -27.11 5.58 9.52
C ASN A 210 -27.70 5.40 10.92
N THR A 211 -27.02 4.62 11.78
CA THR A 211 -27.45 4.42 13.17
C THR A 211 -27.28 5.69 14.00
N VAL A 212 -26.20 6.44 13.81
CA VAL A 212 -25.95 7.70 14.52
C VAL A 212 -26.87 8.81 14.00
N GLU A 213 -27.11 8.87 12.69
CA GLU A 213 -27.99 9.86 12.04
C GLU A 213 -29.43 9.80 12.56
N LYS A 214 -29.92 8.61 12.94
CA LYS A 214 -31.23 8.46 13.61
C LYS A 214 -31.34 9.22 14.93
N LYS A 215 -30.22 9.49 15.61
CA LYS A 215 -30.20 10.12 16.94
C LYS A 215 -29.64 11.54 16.92
N ARG A 216 -28.69 11.84 16.03
CA ARG A 216 -28.03 13.14 15.94
C ARG A 216 -27.39 13.35 14.58
N ARG A 217 -27.20 14.61 14.19
CA ARG A 217 -26.44 14.95 12.98
C ARG A 217 -24.98 14.47 13.09
N VAL A 218 -24.50 13.80 12.06
CA VAL A 218 -23.10 13.34 11.99
C VAL A 218 -22.19 14.54 11.69
N THR A 219 -21.35 14.89 12.64
CA THR A 219 -20.30 15.91 12.47
C THR A 219 -19.07 15.30 11.79
N PRO A 220 -18.17 16.11 11.21
CA PRO A 220 -16.92 15.62 10.62
C PRO A 220 -16.09 14.78 11.60
N THR A 221 -16.06 15.14 12.89
CA THR A 221 -15.38 14.39 13.94
C THR A 221 -16.01 13.01 14.17
N ILE A 222 -17.34 12.93 14.20
CA ILE A 222 -18.05 11.64 14.29
C ILE A 222 -17.74 10.79 13.05
N ALA A 223 -17.86 11.37 11.84
CA ALA A 223 -17.56 10.67 10.60
C ALA A 223 -16.10 10.16 10.57
N PHE A 224 -15.15 10.93 11.10
CA PHE A 224 -13.76 10.50 11.24
C PHE A 224 -13.63 9.24 12.11
N PHE A 225 -14.22 9.24 13.32
CA PHE A 225 -14.16 8.06 14.20
C PHE A 225 -14.90 6.85 13.63
N LEU A 226 -16.04 7.06 12.97
CA LEU A 226 -16.75 5.98 12.28
C LEU A 226 -15.91 5.42 11.13
N GLY A 227 -15.24 6.28 10.37
CA GLY A 227 -14.34 5.88 9.29
C GLY A 227 -13.13 5.10 9.82
N ALA A 228 -12.55 5.54 10.94
CA ALA A 228 -11.44 4.87 11.61
C ALA A 228 -11.86 3.49 12.14
N ALA A 229 -13.02 3.37 12.79
CA ALA A 229 -13.58 2.10 13.24
C ALA A 229 -13.83 1.15 12.06
N GLY A 230 -14.41 1.66 10.97
CA GLY A 230 -14.58 0.93 9.72
C GLY A 230 -13.26 0.40 9.16
N LYS A 231 -12.21 1.25 9.16
CA LYS A 231 -10.88 0.88 8.65
C LYS A 231 -10.24 -0.20 9.53
N LEU A 232 -10.33 -0.07 10.85
CA LEU A 232 -9.78 -1.04 11.79
C LEU A 232 -10.47 -2.39 11.63
N PHE A 233 -11.79 -2.43 11.59
CA PHE A 233 -12.55 -3.66 11.35
C PHE A 233 -12.15 -4.34 10.03
N ALA A 234 -12.21 -3.60 8.92
CA ALA A 234 -11.87 -4.15 7.61
C ALA A 234 -10.42 -4.65 7.57
N THR A 235 -9.50 -3.90 8.18
CA THR A 235 -8.09 -4.29 8.27
C THR A 235 -7.95 -5.56 9.12
N SER A 236 -8.56 -5.67 10.30
CA SER A 236 -8.51 -6.87 11.13
C SER A 236 -9.01 -8.12 10.40
N VAL A 237 -10.14 -8.02 9.70
CA VAL A 237 -10.70 -9.15 8.92
C VAL A 237 -9.78 -9.55 7.76
N THR A 238 -9.16 -8.57 7.10
CA THR A 238 -8.35 -8.81 5.90
C THR A 238 -6.86 -9.01 6.18
N TYR A 239 -6.39 -8.73 7.39
CA TYR A 239 -4.98 -8.78 7.77
C TYR A 239 -4.33 -10.15 7.54
N PRO A 240 -4.98 -11.30 7.84
CA PRO A 240 -4.44 -12.62 7.51
C PRO A 240 -4.05 -12.75 6.03
N TYR A 241 -4.86 -12.20 5.12
CA TYR A 241 -4.59 -12.20 3.68
C TYR A 241 -3.46 -11.23 3.29
N ILE A 242 -3.27 -10.13 4.03
CA ILE A 242 -2.12 -9.22 3.85
C ILE A 242 -0.83 -9.97 4.17
N THR A 243 -0.78 -10.66 5.31
CA THR A 243 0.39 -11.43 5.73
C THR A 243 0.71 -12.55 4.74
N VAL A 244 -0.29 -13.36 4.37
CA VAL A 244 -0.11 -14.46 3.40
C VAL A 244 0.30 -13.94 2.03
N LYS A 245 -0.27 -12.82 1.55
CA LYS A 245 0.16 -12.18 0.30
C LYS A 245 1.66 -11.84 0.34
N SER A 246 2.12 -11.19 1.41
CA SER A 246 3.53 -10.80 1.56
C SER A 246 4.46 -12.02 1.61
N GLN A 247 4.07 -13.09 2.30
CA GLN A 247 4.82 -14.35 2.31
C GLN A 247 4.88 -15.00 0.92
N MET A 248 3.76 -15.07 0.21
CA MET A 248 3.71 -15.64 -1.15
C MET A 248 4.55 -14.83 -2.14
N HIS A 249 4.63 -13.51 -1.99
CA HIS A 249 5.48 -12.65 -2.84
C HIS A 249 6.97 -13.01 -2.75
N VAL A 250 7.42 -13.59 -1.63
CA VAL A 250 8.83 -13.99 -1.44
C VAL A 250 9.08 -15.48 -1.56
N ALA A 251 8.03 -16.30 -1.69
CA ALA A 251 8.15 -17.75 -1.84
C ALA A 251 8.89 -18.08 -3.14
N GLY A 252 10.00 -18.81 -3.03
CA GLY A 252 10.85 -19.21 -4.16
C GLY A 252 10.48 -20.59 -4.71
N ASN A 253 11.03 -20.95 -5.88
CA ASN A 253 10.73 -22.21 -6.59
C ASN A 253 11.05 -23.51 -5.82
N GLY A 254 11.78 -23.46 -4.70
CA GLY A 254 12.08 -24.63 -3.85
C GLY A 254 11.04 -24.90 -2.75
N GLU A 255 10.12 -23.97 -2.50
CA GLU A 255 8.99 -24.16 -1.60
C GLU A 255 7.80 -24.68 -2.41
N LYS A 256 7.06 -25.68 -1.89
CA LYS A 256 5.83 -26.15 -2.57
C LYS A 256 4.93 -24.94 -2.82
N LYS A 257 4.42 -24.78 -4.04
CA LYS A 257 3.43 -23.75 -4.38
C LYS A 257 2.15 -24.03 -3.60
N GLU A 258 2.08 -23.49 -2.39
CA GLU A 258 0.94 -23.66 -1.50
C GLU A 258 -0.20 -22.73 -1.93
N GLY A 259 -1.42 -23.28 -1.94
CA GLY A 259 -2.61 -22.47 -2.10
C GLY A 259 -2.82 -21.53 -0.91
N MET A 260 -3.63 -20.48 -1.09
CA MET A 260 -3.93 -19.50 -0.03
C MET A 260 -4.38 -20.16 1.29
N SER A 261 -5.29 -21.14 1.22
CA SER A 261 -5.78 -21.86 2.41
C SER A 261 -4.70 -22.71 3.08
N GLN A 262 -3.79 -23.29 2.28
CA GLN A 262 -2.65 -24.04 2.80
C GLN A 262 -1.66 -23.10 3.50
N ALA A 263 -1.38 -21.94 2.91
CA ALA A 263 -0.50 -20.94 3.52
C ALA A 263 -1.07 -20.41 4.85
N ILE A 264 -2.39 -20.13 4.92
CA ILE A 264 -3.05 -19.75 6.19
C ILE A 264 -2.91 -20.88 7.22
N SER A 265 -3.22 -22.12 6.84
CA SER A 265 -3.12 -23.29 7.72
C SER A 265 -1.68 -23.51 8.21
N ARG A 266 -0.69 -23.34 7.33
CA ARG A 266 0.74 -23.40 7.66
C ARG A 266 1.11 -22.35 8.70
N VAL A 267 0.74 -21.09 8.50
CA VAL A 267 1.02 -20.02 9.47
C VAL A 267 0.38 -20.32 10.82
N ILE A 268 -0.89 -20.74 10.85
CA ILE A 268 -1.56 -21.11 12.11
C ILE A 268 -0.85 -22.28 12.79
N ARG A 269 -0.42 -23.30 12.03
CA ARG A 269 0.26 -24.48 12.58
C ARG A 269 1.67 -24.17 13.09
N GLU A 270 2.41 -23.31 12.41
CA GLU A 270 3.82 -23.03 12.72
C GLU A 270 4.03 -21.88 13.69
N GLU A 271 3.11 -20.91 13.70
CA GLU A 271 3.25 -19.63 14.40
C GLU A 271 2.02 -19.27 15.26
N GLY A 272 0.97 -20.09 15.23
CA GLY A 272 -0.30 -19.80 15.87
C GLY A 272 -1.09 -18.68 15.19
N TYR A 273 -2.22 -18.30 15.80
CA TYR A 273 -3.07 -17.21 15.31
C TYR A 273 -2.36 -15.84 15.31
N ALA A 274 -1.39 -15.64 16.20
CA ALA A 274 -0.59 -14.41 16.25
C ALA A 274 0.28 -14.23 14.99
N GLY A 275 0.73 -15.32 14.37
CA GLY A 275 1.49 -15.30 13.11
C GLY A 275 0.77 -14.58 11.97
N LEU A 276 -0.56 -14.72 11.90
CA LEU A 276 -1.38 -14.05 10.88
C LEU A 276 -1.37 -12.51 11.03
N TYR A 277 -1.08 -11.99 12.23
CA TYR A 277 -1.09 -10.56 12.54
C TYR A 277 0.31 -9.93 12.65
N LYS A 278 1.35 -10.65 12.21
CA LYS A 278 2.72 -10.13 12.18
C LYS A 278 2.83 -8.83 11.40
N GLY A 279 3.59 -7.88 11.94
CA GLY A 279 3.80 -6.56 11.34
C GLY A 279 2.66 -5.56 11.53
N ILE A 280 1.61 -5.89 12.29
CA ILE A 280 0.46 -4.97 12.47
C ILE A 280 0.84 -3.67 13.17
N GLY A 281 1.71 -3.73 14.18
CA GLY A 281 2.20 -2.54 14.90
C GLY A 281 2.89 -1.53 13.97
N PRO A 282 3.96 -1.92 13.25
CA PRO A 282 4.58 -1.07 12.23
C PRO A 282 3.58 -0.58 11.18
N LYS A 283 2.66 -1.44 10.73
CA LYS A 283 1.68 -1.09 9.69
C LYS A 283 0.67 -0.03 10.14
N VAL A 284 0.15 -0.16 11.36
CA VAL A 284 -0.78 0.82 11.95
C VAL A 284 -0.06 2.14 12.20
N THR A 285 1.14 2.10 12.77
CA THR A 285 1.97 3.29 13.02
C THR A 285 2.27 4.02 11.70
N GLN A 286 2.65 3.27 10.66
CA GLN A 286 2.83 3.78 9.31
C GLN A 286 1.58 4.46 8.80
N SER A 287 0.42 3.79 8.89
CA SER A 287 -0.84 4.34 8.38
C SER A 287 -1.22 5.66 9.06
N VAL A 288 -1.05 5.75 10.38
CA VAL A 288 -1.35 6.96 11.15
C VAL A 288 -0.38 8.10 10.80
N LEU A 289 0.92 7.81 10.75
CA LEU A 289 1.93 8.81 10.42
C LEU A 289 1.83 9.29 8.98
N THR A 290 1.59 8.40 8.01
CA THR A 290 1.41 8.80 6.61
C THR A 290 0.21 9.72 6.46
N ALA A 291 -0.90 9.46 7.16
CA ALA A 291 -2.06 10.34 7.14
C ALA A 291 -1.75 11.71 7.76
N ALA A 292 -1.13 11.73 8.95
CA ALA A 292 -0.77 12.97 9.63
C ALA A 292 0.17 13.85 8.79
N LEU A 293 1.23 13.25 8.22
CA LEU A 293 2.19 13.94 7.36
C LEU A 293 1.55 14.40 6.04
N LEU A 294 0.66 13.60 5.45
CA LEU A 294 -0.03 13.99 4.23
C LEU A 294 -0.84 15.26 4.44
N PHE A 295 -1.61 15.34 5.54
CA PHE A 295 -2.37 16.55 5.85
C PHE A 295 -1.44 17.73 6.13
N ALA A 296 -0.40 17.54 6.95
CA ALA A 296 0.56 18.60 7.26
C ALA A 296 1.27 19.15 6.01
N PHE A 297 1.73 18.29 5.10
CA PHE A 297 2.42 18.70 3.89
C PHE A 297 1.47 19.23 2.83
N LYS A 298 0.25 18.70 2.71
CA LYS A 298 -0.73 19.20 1.75
C LYS A 298 -1.02 20.67 2.00
N ASP A 299 -1.17 21.08 3.25
CA ASP A 299 -1.49 22.46 3.61
C ASP A 299 -0.32 23.39 3.26
N VAL A 300 0.91 23.02 3.62
CA VAL A 300 2.12 23.80 3.32
C VAL A 300 2.39 23.88 1.81
N LEU A 301 2.29 22.76 1.09
CA LEU A 301 2.54 22.71 -0.35
C LEU A 301 1.46 23.42 -1.14
N TYR A 302 0.21 23.40 -0.69
CA TYR A 302 -0.87 24.17 -1.31
C TYR A 302 -0.59 25.66 -1.21
N GLU A 303 -0.23 26.16 -0.02
CA GLU A 303 0.14 27.57 0.18
C GLU A 303 1.32 28.00 -0.69
N GLN A 304 2.35 27.16 -0.81
CA GLN A 304 3.51 27.44 -1.66
C GLN A 304 3.16 27.44 -3.15
N THR A 305 2.32 26.50 -3.60
CA THR A 305 1.89 26.41 -5.01
C THR A 305 1.09 27.63 -5.42
N VAL A 306 0.17 28.08 -4.56
CA VAL A 306 -0.62 29.31 -4.78
C VAL A 306 0.30 30.54 -4.82
N LYS A 307 1.26 30.66 -3.89
CA LYS A 307 2.23 31.77 -3.87
C LYS A 307 3.07 31.81 -5.15
N LEU A 308 3.69 30.70 -5.54
CA LEU A 308 4.53 30.62 -6.74
C LEU A 308 3.75 30.96 -8.02
N ARG A 309 2.52 30.46 -8.14
CA ARG A 309 1.66 30.76 -9.30
C ARG A 309 1.24 32.23 -9.34
N SER A 310 0.94 32.84 -8.19
CA SER A 310 0.62 34.26 -8.12
C SER A 310 1.80 35.16 -8.53
N ILE A 311 3.03 34.75 -8.19
CA ILE A 311 4.26 35.44 -8.61
C ILE A 311 4.48 35.26 -10.11
N ALA A 312 4.29 34.04 -10.64
CA ALA A 312 4.42 33.77 -12.07
C ALA A 312 3.36 34.52 -12.92
N ALA A 313 2.13 34.66 -12.40
CA ALA A 313 1.07 35.43 -13.04
C ALA A 313 1.39 36.94 -13.06
N LYS A 314 1.92 37.49 -11.96
CA LYS A 314 2.41 38.88 -11.89
C LYS A 314 3.60 39.17 -12.79
N LYS A 315 4.39 38.15 -13.15
CA LYS A 315 5.54 38.29 -14.05
C LYS A 315 5.15 38.19 -15.54
N ARG A 316 3.92 37.79 -15.84
CA ARG A 316 3.34 37.67 -17.19
C ARG A 316 2.36 38.80 -17.54
N ALA A 317 2.01 39.64 -16.56
CA ALA A 317 1.20 40.85 -16.72
C ALA A 317 2.12 42.07 -16.73
#